data_AF-A0A4Q1JII0-F1
#
_entry.id   AF-A0A4Q1JII0-F1
#
_cell.length_a   1.000
_cell.length_b   1.000
_cell.length_c   1.000
_cell.angle_alpha   90.00
_cell.angle_beta   90.00
_cell.angle_gamma   90.00
#
_symmetry.space_group_name_H-M   'P 1'
#
loop_
_entity.id
_entity.type
_entity.pdbx_description
1 polymer ?
#
loop_
_entity_poly.entity_id
_entity_poly.type
_entity_poly.pdbx_seq_one_letter_code
_entity_poly.pdbx_strand_id
1 'polypeptide(L)'
;MPTHFHLMVYVNKTKIDNRKEDLNSSIGKMLSSYTRSIQKQQKITGSIFQNHTKAKCLNQIESLSPNYWQTEFGTQINIEQDGHNYPLICFNYIHMNPVADCMVHSHEDWEFSSYRDYFNGRNGKLIDYDRAKEELGEIFISLNNF
;
A
#
# COMPACT_ATOMS: atom_id res chain seq x y z
N MET A 1 -6.95 6.26 -3.74
CA MET A 1 -8.14 7.09 -3.41
C MET A 1 -8.06 8.39 -4.19
N PRO A 2 -9.13 9.18 -4.32
CA PRO A 2 -9.15 10.38 -5.16
C PRO A 2 -8.06 11.40 -4.81
N THR A 3 -7.70 11.50 -3.53
CA THR A 3 -6.77 12.52 -3.02
C THR A 3 -5.39 11.98 -2.62
N HIS A 4 -5.26 10.67 -2.40
CA HIS A 4 -4.02 10.06 -1.92
C HIS A 4 -3.93 8.57 -2.31
N PHE A 5 -2.72 8.01 -2.16
CA PHE A 5 -2.43 6.62 -2.49
C PHE A 5 -1.66 5.94 -1.35
N HIS A 6 -1.84 4.64 -1.23
CA HIS A 6 -1.02 3.77 -0.39
C HIS A 6 -0.44 2.66 -1.27
N LEU A 7 0.84 2.38 -1.10
CA LEU A 7 1.55 1.33 -1.83
C LEU A 7 2.28 0.48 -0.80
N MET A 8 2.11 -0.83 -0.89
CA MET A 8 2.97 -1.81 -0.24
C MET A 8 3.87 -2.40 -1.32
N VAL A 9 5.19 -2.25 -1.15
CA VAL A 9 6.17 -2.66 -2.14
C VAL A 9 7.25 -3.52 -1.50
N TYR A 10 7.58 -4.62 -2.16
CA TYR A 10 8.74 -5.42 -1.81
C TYR A 10 9.98 -4.85 -2.50
N VAL A 11 11.05 -4.59 -1.74
CA VAL A 11 12.25 -3.92 -2.24
C VAL A 11 13.45 -4.85 -2.08
N ASN A 12 13.92 -5.41 -3.21
CA ASN A 12 15.14 -6.23 -3.25
C ASN A 12 16.40 -5.42 -2.89
N LYS A 13 16.53 -4.23 -3.50
CA LYS A 13 17.64 -3.30 -3.29
C LYS A 13 17.13 -1.87 -3.39
N THR A 14 17.54 -1.02 -2.45
CA THR A 14 17.20 0.42 -2.47
C THR A 14 18.13 1.23 -3.37
N LYS A 15 19.32 0.69 -3.67
CA LYS A 15 20.31 1.28 -4.58
C LYS A 15 20.76 0.24 -5.59
N ILE A 16 20.95 0.67 -6.83
CA ILE A 16 21.48 -0.16 -7.90
C ILE A 16 22.95 0.18 -8.06
N ASP A 17 23.81 -0.83 -7.99
CA ASP A 17 25.25 -0.68 -8.18
C ASP A 17 25.53 -0.01 -9.54
N ASN A 18 26.45 0.96 -9.57
CA ASN A 18 26.79 1.77 -10.75
C ASN A 18 25.72 2.75 -11.24
N ARG A 19 24.63 2.99 -10.49
CA ARG A 19 23.71 4.11 -10.73
C ARG A 19 23.76 5.11 -9.58
N LYS A 20 23.61 6.39 -9.90
CA LYS A 20 23.46 7.44 -8.89
C LYS A 20 22.05 7.45 -8.29
N GLU A 21 21.07 6.95 -9.05
CA GLU A 21 19.69 6.85 -8.60
C GLU A 21 19.46 5.75 -7.57
N ASP A 22 18.78 6.14 -6.51
CA ASP A 22 18.18 5.24 -5.53
C ASP A 22 16.65 5.12 -5.73
N LEU A 23 16.00 4.30 -4.91
CA LEU A 23 14.55 4.11 -4.93
C LEU A 23 13.79 5.44 -4.72
N ASN A 24 14.25 6.28 -3.78
CA ASN A 24 13.58 7.53 -3.44
C ASN A 24 13.60 8.53 -4.60
N SER A 25 14.76 8.71 -5.24
CA SER A 25 14.88 9.55 -6.44
C SER A 25 14.07 8.99 -7.61
N SER A 26 13.95 7.67 -7.73
CA SER A 26 13.12 7.03 -8.75
C SER A 26 11.62 7.28 -8.53
N ILE A 27 11.15 7.17 -7.28
CA ILE A 27 9.77 7.54 -6.89
C ILE A 27 9.53 9.04 -7.17
N GLY A 28 10.49 9.91 -6.83
CA GLY A 28 10.41 11.34 -7.13
C GLY A 28 10.27 11.62 -8.63
N LYS A 29 11.03 10.93 -9.48
CA LYS A 29 10.89 11.01 -10.95
C LYS A 29 9.52 10.55 -11.42
N MET A 30 8.99 9.46 -10.87
CA MET A 30 7.65 8.93 -11.17
C MET A 30 6.55 9.96 -10.86
N LEU A 31 6.54 10.49 -9.63
CA LEU A 31 5.54 11.48 -9.19
C LEU A 31 5.64 12.78 -10.01
N SER A 32 6.87 13.22 -10.32
CA SER A 32 7.09 14.40 -11.17
C SER A 32 6.59 14.18 -12.60
N SER A 33 6.77 12.98 -13.14
CA SER A 33 6.27 12.63 -14.47
C SER A 33 4.75 12.66 -14.53
N TYR A 34 4.09 12.04 -13.55
CA TYR A 34 2.63 12.08 -13.41
C TYR A 34 2.11 13.51 -13.26
N THR A 35 2.76 14.32 -12.43
CA THR A 35 2.38 15.73 -12.23
C THR A 35 2.39 16.49 -13.54
N ARG A 36 3.48 16.36 -14.32
CA ARG A 36 3.61 17.03 -15.63
C ARG A 36 2.56 16.56 -16.63
N SER A 37 2.24 15.26 -16.67
CA SER A 37 1.23 14.75 -17.61
C SER A 37 -0.16 15.29 -17.29
N ILE A 38 -0.54 15.31 -16.00
CA ILE A 38 -1.85 15.84 -15.57
C ILE A 38 -1.94 17.34 -15.80
N GLN A 39 -0.90 18.11 -15.45
CA GLN A 39 -0.84 19.55 -15.72
C GLN A 39 -1.05 19.86 -17.20
N LYS A 40 -0.37 19.11 -18.09
CA LYS A 40 -0.52 19.25 -19.54
C LYS A 40 -1.95 18.90 -20.00
N GLN A 41 -2.51 17.80 -19.50
CA GLN A 41 -3.85 17.34 -19.85
C GLN A 41 -4.93 18.34 -19.42
N GLN A 42 -4.83 18.86 -18.20
CA GLN A 42 -5.83 19.73 -17.59
C GLN A 42 -5.56 21.23 -17.83
N LYS A 43 -4.43 21.58 -18.47
CA LYS A 43 -3.96 22.96 -18.69
C LYS A 43 -3.84 23.76 -17.38
N ILE A 44 -3.35 23.11 -16.32
CA ILE A 44 -3.12 23.70 -15.00
C ILE A 44 -1.64 23.74 -14.66
N THR A 45 -1.28 24.52 -13.63
CA THR A 45 0.08 24.62 -13.09
C THR A 45 0.05 24.54 -11.56
N GLY A 46 1.14 24.11 -10.93
CA GLY A 46 1.28 24.07 -9.47
C GLY A 46 1.55 22.67 -8.91
N SER A 47 1.75 22.56 -7.59
CA SER A 47 1.99 21.25 -6.97
C SER A 47 0.72 20.41 -6.91
N ILE A 48 0.78 19.16 -7.36
CA ILE A 48 -0.33 18.19 -7.24
C ILE A 48 -0.14 17.29 -6.01
N PHE A 49 1.11 17.01 -5.63
CA PHE A 49 1.43 16.18 -4.46
C PHE A 49 1.81 17.05 -3.26
N GLN A 50 1.55 16.53 -2.06
CA GLN A 50 2.09 17.09 -0.81
C GLN A 50 3.61 16.93 -0.77
N ASN A 51 4.29 17.83 -0.04
CA ASN A 51 5.72 17.72 0.17
C ASN A 51 6.05 16.47 0.99
N HIS A 52 6.93 15.63 0.45
CA HIS A 52 7.41 14.36 1.01
C HIS A 52 6.35 13.24 1.12
N THR A 53 6.76 12.03 0.71
CA THR A 53 5.98 10.80 0.94
C THR A 53 6.38 10.17 2.27
N LYS A 54 5.41 9.61 3.00
CA LYS A 54 5.68 8.80 4.20
C LYS A 54 6.00 7.36 3.80
N ALA A 55 6.99 6.76 4.45
CA ALA A 55 7.35 5.36 4.26
C ALA A 55 7.64 4.71 5.62
N LYS A 56 7.17 3.46 5.80
CA LYS A 56 7.45 2.63 6.98
C LYS A 56 7.98 1.28 6.50
N CYS A 57 9.10 0.83 7.07
CA CYS A 57 9.64 -0.50 6.82
C CYS A 57 8.82 -1.51 7.61
N LEU A 58 8.22 -2.51 6.95
CA LEU A 58 7.32 -3.47 7.60
C LEU A 58 8.06 -4.68 8.16
N ASN A 59 9.27 -4.96 7.67
CA ASN A 59 10.09 -6.11 8.08
C ASN A 59 11.02 -5.77 9.26
N GLN A 60 11.06 -4.51 9.69
CA GLN A 60 11.82 -4.08 10.84
C GLN A 60 10.88 -4.03 12.05
N ILE A 61 11.14 -4.88 13.05
CA ILE A 61 10.52 -4.74 14.37
C ILE A 61 11.07 -3.44 14.97
N GLU A 62 10.41 -2.31 14.72
CA GLU A 62 10.63 -1.12 15.52
C GLU A 62 10.18 -1.47 16.94
N SER A 63 11.11 -1.49 17.89
CA SER A 63 10.90 -1.77 19.32
C SER A 63 9.88 -0.85 20.01
N LEU A 64 9.21 0.01 19.25
CA LEU A 64 8.26 1.02 19.70
C LEU A 64 7.00 1.09 18.82
N SER A 65 6.79 0.22 17.82
CA SER A 65 5.48 0.18 17.16
C SER A 65 4.48 -0.30 18.21
N PRO A 66 3.57 0.57 18.70
CA PRO A 66 2.68 0.15 19.73
C PRO A 66 1.84 -0.97 19.14
N ASN A 67 1.72 -2.06 19.88
CA ASN A 67 0.81 -3.16 19.61
C ASN A 67 -0.65 -2.70 19.76
N TYR A 68 -0.97 -1.45 19.48
CA TYR A 68 -2.29 -0.91 19.58
C TYR A 68 -2.58 0.11 18.47
N TRP A 69 -3.84 0.17 18.07
CA TRP A 69 -4.36 1.24 17.23
C TRP A 69 -5.51 1.94 17.96
N GLN A 70 -5.57 3.26 17.81
CA GLN A 70 -6.65 4.05 18.37
C GLN A 70 -7.83 4.01 17.41
N THR A 71 -8.95 3.47 17.87
CA THR A 71 -10.24 3.54 17.18
C THR A 71 -11.12 4.59 17.86
N GLU A 72 -12.17 5.04 17.18
CA GLU A 72 -13.17 5.95 17.75
C GLU A 72 -13.86 5.36 19.01
N PHE A 73 -13.78 4.04 19.18
CA PHE A 73 -14.35 3.29 20.29
C PHE A 73 -13.31 2.80 21.32
N GLY A 74 -12.03 3.22 21.20
CA GLY A 74 -10.97 2.90 22.16
C GLY A 74 -9.69 2.32 21.55
N THR A 75 -8.71 2.05 22.43
CA THR A 75 -7.41 1.46 22.06
C THR A 75 -7.56 -0.05 21.86
N GLN A 76 -7.42 -0.53 20.63
CA GLN A 76 -7.42 -1.97 20.34
C GLN A 76 -5.99 -2.49 20.41
N ILE A 77 -5.71 -3.40 21.33
CA ILE A 77 -4.39 -3.98 21.57
C ILE A 77 -4.29 -5.33 20.85
N ASN A 78 -3.27 -5.49 20.01
CA ASN A 78 -2.93 -6.70 19.30
C ASN A 78 -2.00 -7.55 20.19
N ILE A 79 -2.59 -8.49 20.92
CA ILE A 79 -1.89 -9.43 21.79
C ILE A 79 -1.61 -10.68 20.96
N GLU A 80 -0.64 -10.62 20.04
CA GLU A 80 0.05 -11.82 19.52
C GLU A 80 1.23 -11.39 18.64
N GLN A 81 2.45 -11.64 19.16
CA GLN A 81 3.72 -11.45 18.46
C GLN A 81 3.89 -12.56 17.42
N ASP A 82 3.22 -12.45 16.28
CA ASP A 82 3.64 -13.16 15.09
C ASP A 82 4.07 -12.13 14.03
N GLY A 83 5.31 -12.24 13.55
CA GLY A 83 5.94 -11.25 12.66
C GLY A 83 5.17 -11.02 11.35
N HIS A 84 4.27 -11.95 11.01
CA HIS A 84 3.40 -11.91 9.84
C HIS A 84 2.12 -11.07 10.04
N ASN A 85 1.76 -10.68 11.27
CA ASN A 85 0.51 -9.98 11.53
C ASN A 85 0.53 -8.54 10.99
N TYR A 86 1.65 -7.82 11.12
CA TYR A 86 1.70 -6.41 10.76
C TYR A 86 1.66 -6.13 9.24
N PRO A 87 2.41 -6.84 8.38
CA PRO A 87 2.26 -6.73 6.94
C PRO A 87 0.84 -7.07 6.47
N LEU A 88 0.23 -8.13 7.00
CA LEU A 88 -1.14 -8.51 6.68
C LEU A 88 -2.17 -7.44 7.12
N ILE A 89 -1.99 -6.86 8.32
CA ILE A 89 -2.82 -5.74 8.78
C ILE A 89 -2.69 -4.56 7.83
N CYS A 90 -1.47 -4.18 7.44
CA CYS A 90 -1.24 -3.09 6.50
C CYS A 90 -1.85 -3.39 5.12
N PHE A 91 -1.77 -4.64 4.67
CA PHE A 91 -2.37 -5.10 3.42
C PHE A 91 -3.89 -4.92 3.46
N ASN A 92 -4.54 -5.47 4.50
CA ASN A 92 -5.98 -5.36 4.71
C ASN A 92 -6.41 -3.89 4.84
N TYR A 93 -5.66 -3.09 5.60
CA TYR A 93 -5.91 -1.65 5.73
C TYR A 93 -5.93 -0.95 4.37
N ILE A 94 -4.94 -1.20 3.50
CA ILE A 94 -4.87 -0.59 2.17
C ILE A 94 -6.11 -0.91 1.33
N HIS A 95 -6.58 -2.17 1.36
CA HIS A 95 -7.77 -2.58 0.61
C HIS A 95 -9.08 -2.13 1.24
N MET A 96 -9.12 -1.92 2.56
CA MET A 96 -10.28 -1.40 3.28
C MET A 96 -10.44 0.11 3.16
N ASN A 97 -9.38 0.85 2.86
CA ASN A 97 -9.43 2.31 2.79
C ASN A 97 -10.58 2.87 1.92
N PRO A 98 -10.88 2.34 0.71
CA PRO A 98 -12.02 2.83 -0.07
C PRO A 98 -13.38 2.63 0.60
N VAL A 99 -13.54 1.56 1.38
CA VAL A 99 -14.76 1.26 2.13
C VAL A 99 -14.84 2.14 3.38
N ALA A 100 -13.73 2.29 4.11
CA ALA A 100 -13.63 3.12 5.31
C ALA A 100 -13.90 4.61 5.02
N ASP A 101 -13.47 5.09 3.85
CA ASP A 101 -13.76 6.45 3.35
C ASP A 101 -15.17 6.57 2.72
N CYS A 102 -16.02 5.55 2.85
CA CYS A 102 -17.39 5.49 2.33
C CYS A 102 -17.50 5.75 0.81
N MET A 103 -16.44 5.45 0.04
CA MET A 103 -16.47 5.63 -1.43
C MET A 103 -17.12 4.46 -2.16
N VAL A 104 -17.09 3.27 -1.55
CA VAL A 104 -17.65 2.03 -2.08
C VAL A 104 -18.25 1.19 -0.96
N HIS A 105 -19.19 0.31 -1.30
CA HIS A 105 -19.81 -0.63 -0.34
C HIS A 105 -18.93 -1.85 -0.08
N SER A 106 -18.18 -2.31 -1.09
CA SER A 106 -17.23 -3.42 -0.98
C SER A 106 -15.87 -3.03 -1.57
N HIS A 107 -14.80 -3.64 -1.05
CA HIS A 107 -13.43 -3.50 -1.57
C HIS A 107 -13.33 -3.92 -3.05
N GLU A 108 -14.21 -4.82 -3.49
CA GLU A 108 -14.33 -5.26 -4.88
C GLU A 108 -14.77 -4.15 -5.81
N ASP A 109 -15.54 -3.18 -5.34
CA ASP A 109 -16.09 -2.12 -6.19
C ASP A 109 -15.03 -1.07 -6.54
N TRP A 110 -13.94 -0.99 -5.77
CA TRP A 110 -12.87 -0.03 -6.00
C TRP A 110 -11.87 -0.50 -7.06
N GLU A 111 -12.10 -0.10 -8.31
CA GLU A 111 -11.31 -0.54 -9.47
C GLU A 111 -9.81 -0.15 -9.39
N PHE A 112 -9.48 0.92 -8.67
CA PHE A 112 -8.12 1.45 -8.53
C PHE A 112 -7.34 0.84 -7.35
N SER A 113 -7.72 -0.36 -6.89
CA SER A 113 -6.93 -1.16 -5.94
C SER A 113 -6.49 -2.46 -6.58
N SER A 114 -5.46 -3.11 -6.00
CA SER A 114 -5.06 -4.46 -6.37
C SER A 114 -5.98 -5.56 -5.82
N TYR A 115 -7.07 -5.22 -5.11
CA TYR A 115 -7.96 -6.21 -4.49
C TYR A 115 -8.48 -7.21 -5.54
N ARG A 116 -8.92 -6.69 -6.69
CA ARG A 116 -9.43 -7.52 -7.78
C ARG A 116 -8.37 -8.43 -8.39
N ASP A 117 -7.09 -8.05 -8.33
CA ASP A 117 -6.01 -8.92 -8.81
C ASP A 117 -5.91 -10.15 -7.91
N TYR A 118 -5.95 -9.94 -6.60
CA TYR A 118 -5.87 -11.01 -5.62
C TYR A 118 -7.11 -11.90 -5.53
N PHE A 119 -8.31 -11.33 -5.63
CA PHE A 119 -9.54 -12.02 -5.21
C PHE A 119 -10.64 -12.13 -6.27
N ASN A 120 -10.65 -11.27 -7.30
CA ASN A 120 -11.71 -11.24 -8.31
C ASN A 120 -11.23 -11.66 -9.70
N GLY A 121 -10.09 -12.34 -9.78
CA GLY A 121 -9.56 -12.89 -11.03
C GLY A 121 -9.10 -11.86 -12.06
N ARG A 122 -8.81 -10.60 -11.64
CA ARG A 122 -8.18 -9.63 -12.54
C ARG A 122 -6.74 -10.05 -12.77
N ASN A 123 -6.37 -10.32 -14.03
CA ASN A 123 -5.00 -10.70 -14.36
C ASN A 123 -4.11 -9.48 -14.62
N GLY A 124 -3.85 -8.69 -13.57
CA GLY A 124 -2.93 -7.56 -13.61
C GLY A 124 -1.46 -7.98 -13.76
N LYS A 125 -0.58 -7.02 -14.09
CA LYS A 125 0.87 -7.27 -14.28
C LYS A 125 1.76 -6.75 -13.16
N LEU A 126 1.18 -6.04 -12.18
CA LEU A 126 1.93 -5.33 -11.15
C LEU A 126 2.13 -6.15 -9.87
N ILE A 127 1.36 -7.22 -9.70
CA ILE A 127 1.35 -8.03 -8.49
C ILE A 127 2.17 -9.29 -8.71
N ASP A 128 3.05 -9.57 -7.74
CA ASP A 128 3.76 -10.83 -7.62
C ASP A 128 3.06 -11.67 -6.55
N TYR A 129 2.25 -12.64 -6.99
CA TYR A 129 1.42 -13.46 -6.10
C TYR A 129 2.26 -14.39 -5.22
N ASP A 130 3.34 -14.93 -5.76
CA ASP A 130 4.20 -15.86 -5.03
C ASP A 130 4.89 -15.12 -3.89
N ARG A 131 5.43 -13.92 -4.17
CA ARG A 131 6.00 -13.05 -3.14
C ARG A 131 4.94 -12.62 -2.12
N ALA A 132 3.75 -12.25 -2.55
CA ALA A 132 2.68 -11.87 -1.63
C ALA A 132 2.30 -13.01 -0.69
N LYS A 133 2.19 -14.25 -1.20
CA LYS A 133 1.89 -15.44 -0.39
C LYS A 133 3.00 -15.74 0.62
N GLU A 134 4.27 -15.59 0.22
CA GLU A 134 5.43 -15.79 1.09
C GLU A 134 5.44 -14.80 2.27
N GLU A 135 5.16 -13.52 2.02
CA GLU A 135 5.27 -12.47 3.04
C GLU A 135 4.01 -12.36 3.92
N LEU A 136 2.81 -12.61 3.37
CA LEU A 136 1.52 -12.45 4.05
C LEU A 136 0.99 -13.74 4.71
N GLY A 137 1.58 -14.90 4.39
CA GLY A 137 1.18 -16.20 4.94
C GLY A 137 -0.07 -16.81 4.30
N GLU A 138 -0.35 -18.08 4.62
CA GLU A 138 -1.44 -18.84 3.97
C GLU A 138 -2.86 -18.39 4.37
N ILE A 139 -3.01 -17.66 5.48
CA ILE A 139 -4.29 -17.07 5.94
C ILE A 139 -4.87 -16.11 4.88
N PHE A 140 -4.00 -15.55 4.03
CA PHE A 140 -4.35 -14.74 2.88
C PHE A 140 -5.36 -15.38 1.91
N ILE A 141 -5.40 -16.72 1.84
CA ILE A 141 -6.27 -17.46 0.89
C ILE A 141 -7.64 -17.83 1.51
N SER A 142 -7.77 -17.86 2.85
CA SER A 142 -8.99 -18.38 3.49
C SER A 142 -10.06 -17.33 3.83
N LEU A 143 -9.70 -16.03 3.81
CA LEU A 143 -10.59 -14.95 4.26
C LEU A 143 -11.77 -14.63 3.32
N ASN A 144 -11.92 -15.31 2.18
CA ASN A 144 -13.07 -15.17 1.28
C ASN A 144 -13.97 -16.43 1.24
N ASN A 145 -13.82 -17.36 2.18
CA ASN A 145 -14.70 -18.54 2.31
C ASN A 145 -15.73 -18.44 3.45
N PHE A 146 -15.96 -17.25 4.01
CA PHE A 146 -17.00 -16.98 5.00
C PHE A 146 -17.88 -15.80 4.61
#